data_AF-A0A2V1EA97-F1
#
_entry.id   AF-A0A2V1EA97-F1
#
_cell.length_a   1.000
_cell.length_b   1.000
_cell.length_c   1.000
_cell.angle_alpha   90.00
_cell.angle_beta   90.00
_cell.angle_gamma   90.00
#
_symmetry.space_group_name_H-M   'P 1'
#
loop_
_entity.id
_entity.type
_entity.pdbx_description
1 polymer ?
#
loop_
_entity_poly.entity_id
_entity_poly.type
_entity_poly.pdbx_seq_one_letter_code
_entity_poly.pdbx_strand_id
1 'polypeptide(L)'
;MAATDDAESLIQRMRELADRESPDRSSRLQVLCKEAWTLLQRDEHGSLVPAFLHLLQDPDDLSLASLVLPHLRPGAEPPQHPRQREVVEGTLNATTALGNILKRTQAYYDRKNPLYAAEKRILQDAEMYRASLLLCNSGFLTPEESDLVRKWIDDCPIKAGTRETDSIPLR
;
A
#
# COMPACT_ATOMS: atom_id res chain seq x y z
N MET A 1 -17.02 -9.38 -34.69
CA MET A 1 -17.61 -10.29 -33.69
C MET A 1 -16.59 -10.92 -32.74
N ALA A 2 -15.28 -10.98 -33.06
CA ALA A 2 -14.27 -11.57 -32.15
C ALA A 2 -13.90 -10.68 -30.94
N ALA A 3 -13.85 -9.35 -31.11
CA ALA A 3 -13.36 -8.44 -30.07
C ALA A 3 -14.24 -8.40 -28.80
N THR A 4 -15.56 -8.54 -28.93
CA THR A 4 -16.49 -8.55 -27.81
C THR A 4 -16.35 -9.79 -26.92
N ASP A 5 -15.93 -10.92 -27.51
CA ASP A 5 -15.78 -12.20 -26.81
C ASP A 5 -14.54 -12.19 -25.89
N ASP A 6 -13.46 -11.55 -26.34
CA ASP A 6 -12.22 -11.38 -25.57
C ASP A 6 -12.45 -10.52 -24.30
N ALA A 7 -13.22 -9.44 -24.43
CA ALA A 7 -13.53 -8.56 -23.29
C ALA A 7 -14.44 -9.25 -22.26
N GLU A 8 -15.45 -9.99 -22.71
CA GLU A 8 -16.37 -10.70 -21.82
C GLU A 8 -15.69 -11.84 -21.07
N SER A 9 -14.83 -12.61 -21.75
CA SER A 9 -13.96 -13.62 -21.15
C SER A 9 -13.03 -13.02 -20.09
N LEU A 10 -12.46 -11.85 -20.36
CA LEU A 10 -11.59 -11.16 -19.41
C LEU A 10 -12.35 -10.65 -18.18
N ILE A 11 -13.55 -10.09 -18.35
CA ILE A 11 -14.42 -9.68 -17.24
C ILE A 11 -14.72 -10.87 -16.33
N GLN A 12 -15.04 -12.02 -16.92
CA GLN A 12 -15.33 -13.23 -16.15
C GLN A 12 -14.12 -13.70 -15.35
N ARG A 13 -12.92 -13.72 -15.96
CA ARG A 13 -11.67 -14.07 -15.26
C ARG A 13 -11.34 -13.09 -14.12
N MET A 14 -11.62 -11.80 -14.29
CA MET A 14 -11.42 -10.79 -13.25
C MET A 14 -12.37 -11.01 -12.06
N ARG A 15 -13.64 -11.32 -12.31
CA ARG A 15 -14.61 -11.67 -11.25
C ARG A 15 -14.19 -12.93 -10.49
N GLU A 16 -13.80 -13.97 -11.19
CA GLU A 16 -13.34 -15.22 -10.57
C GLU A 16 -12.11 -15.01 -9.67
N LEU A 17 -11.24 -14.06 -10.03
CA LEU A 17 -10.07 -13.72 -9.22
C LEU A 17 -10.44 -12.88 -7.98
N ALA A 18 -11.47 -12.03 -8.10
CA ALA A 18 -11.99 -11.26 -6.97
C ALA A 18 -12.63 -12.17 -5.91
N ASP A 19 -13.30 -13.25 -6.33
CA ASP A 19 -14.07 -14.13 -5.42
C ASP A 19 -13.25 -15.28 -4.80
N ARG A 20 -12.02 -15.56 -5.27
CA ARG A 20 -11.23 -16.72 -4.83
C ARG A 20 -9.83 -16.36 -4.33
N GLU A 21 -9.52 -16.78 -3.11
CA GLU A 21 -8.14 -16.88 -2.66
C GLU A 21 -7.43 -18.06 -3.35
N SER A 22 -6.28 -17.80 -3.97
CA SER A 22 -5.43 -18.82 -4.58
C SER A 22 -3.95 -18.45 -4.36
N PRO A 23 -3.04 -19.44 -4.26
CA PRO A 23 -1.63 -19.18 -3.99
C PRO A 23 -0.95 -18.31 -5.06
N ASP A 24 -1.44 -18.35 -6.30
CA ASP A 24 -0.92 -17.56 -7.43
C ASP A 24 -1.74 -16.30 -7.73
N ARG A 25 -2.59 -15.86 -6.80
CA ARG A 25 -3.54 -14.76 -7.01
C ARG A 25 -2.83 -13.48 -7.45
N SER A 26 -1.73 -13.10 -6.79
CA SER A 26 -0.99 -11.87 -7.08
C SER A 26 -0.41 -11.85 -8.49
N SER A 27 0.17 -12.96 -8.95
CA SER A 27 0.72 -13.07 -10.31
C SER A 27 -0.38 -13.04 -11.36
N ARG A 28 -1.50 -13.73 -11.12
CA ARG A 28 -2.68 -13.72 -12.01
C ARG A 28 -3.29 -12.32 -12.10
N LEU A 29 -3.39 -11.61 -10.97
CA LEU A 29 -3.88 -10.23 -10.93
C LEU A 29 -3.03 -9.33 -11.82
N GLN A 30 -1.71 -9.40 -11.70
CA GLN A 30 -0.80 -8.60 -12.50
C GLN A 30 -0.93 -8.89 -14.01
N VAL A 31 -1.09 -10.15 -14.39
CA VAL A 31 -1.32 -10.55 -15.79
C VAL A 31 -2.65 -9.98 -16.30
N LEU A 32 -3.74 -10.18 -15.55
CA LEU A 32 -5.06 -9.65 -15.91
C LEU A 32 -5.06 -8.12 -16.00
N CYS A 33 -4.35 -7.43 -15.11
CA CYS A 33 -4.22 -5.98 -15.14
C CYS A 33 -3.55 -5.51 -16.44
N LYS A 34 -2.48 -6.18 -16.87
CA LYS A 34 -1.81 -5.86 -18.15
C LYS A 34 -2.72 -6.13 -19.34
N GLU A 35 -3.38 -7.29 -19.37
CA GLU A 35 -4.31 -7.66 -20.44
C GLU A 35 -5.46 -6.64 -20.54
N ALA A 36 -6.14 -6.34 -19.43
CA ALA A 36 -7.22 -5.36 -19.38
C ALA A 36 -6.74 -3.97 -19.79
N TRP A 37 -5.57 -3.55 -19.33
CA TRP A 37 -5.00 -2.26 -19.69
C TRP A 37 -4.71 -2.12 -21.18
N THR A 38 -4.21 -3.18 -21.82
CA THR A 38 -3.99 -3.19 -23.27
C THR A 38 -5.30 -3.16 -24.06
N LEU A 39 -6.33 -3.90 -23.63
CA LEU A 39 -7.63 -3.86 -24.28
C LEU A 39 -8.33 -2.52 -24.11
N LEU A 40 -8.14 -1.83 -22.99
CA LEU A 40 -8.68 -0.48 -22.78
C LEU A 40 -8.12 0.59 -23.73
N GLN A 41 -7.07 0.30 -24.51
CA GLN A 41 -6.63 1.18 -25.61
C GLN A 41 -7.51 1.08 -26.86
N ARG A 42 -8.44 0.13 -26.89
CA ARG A 42 -9.43 -0.03 -27.95
C ARG A 42 -10.77 0.50 -27.45
N ASP A 43 -11.36 1.44 -28.19
CA ASP A 43 -12.60 2.11 -27.79
C ASP A 43 -13.80 1.15 -27.58
N GLU A 44 -13.78 0.00 -28.24
CA GLU A 44 -14.80 -1.05 -28.19
C GLU A 44 -14.89 -1.79 -26.85
N HIS A 45 -13.93 -1.60 -25.93
CA HIS A 45 -13.87 -2.34 -24.65
C HIS A 45 -14.20 -1.49 -23.42
N GLY A 46 -15.04 -0.45 -23.57
CA GLY A 46 -15.47 0.39 -22.45
C GLY A 46 -16.17 -0.37 -21.31
N SER A 47 -16.75 -1.54 -21.58
CA SER A 47 -17.36 -2.43 -20.57
C SER A 47 -16.34 -3.05 -19.60
N LEU A 48 -15.04 -3.00 -19.90
CA LEU A 48 -14.00 -3.46 -18.99
C LEU A 48 -13.77 -2.51 -17.80
N VAL A 49 -14.05 -1.22 -17.96
CA VAL A 49 -13.75 -0.21 -16.93
C VAL A 49 -14.42 -0.54 -15.60
N PRO A 50 -15.73 -0.85 -15.51
CA PRO A 50 -16.37 -1.18 -14.24
C PRO A 50 -15.81 -2.45 -13.60
N ALA A 51 -15.54 -3.49 -14.39
CA ALA A 51 -14.98 -4.74 -13.88
C ALA A 51 -13.56 -4.54 -13.34
N PHE A 52 -12.77 -3.71 -14.03
CA PHE A 52 -11.41 -3.39 -13.62
C PHE A 52 -11.40 -2.55 -12.35
N LEU A 53 -12.26 -1.53 -12.26
CA LEU A 53 -12.43 -0.74 -11.05
C LEU A 53 -12.87 -1.60 -9.87
N HIS A 54 -13.77 -2.56 -10.09
CA HIS A 54 -14.21 -3.48 -9.04
C HIS A 54 -13.08 -4.37 -8.53
N LEU A 55 -12.26 -4.93 -9.43
CA LEU A 55 -11.08 -5.71 -9.05
C LEU A 55 -10.07 -4.88 -8.23
N LEU A 56 -9.93 -3.59 -8.54
CA LEU A 56 -8.99 -2.68 -7.87
C LEU A 56 -9.59 -1.92 -6.67
N GLN A 57 -10.73 -2.36 -6.13
CA GLN A 57 -11.30 -1.76 -4.92
C GLN A 57 -10.45 -2.07 -3.68
N ASP A 58 -9.78 -3.22 -3.67
CA ASP A 58 -8.89 -3.60 -2.58
C ASP A 58 -7.54 -2.84 -2.68
N PRO A 59 -7.07 -2.18 -1.60
CA PRO A 59 -5.80 -1.47 -1.57
C PRO A 59 -4.58 -2.33 -1.90
N ASP A 60 -4.58 -3.61 -1.51
CA ASP A 60 -3.48 -4.53 -1.76
C ASP A 60 -3.43 -4.90 -3.25
N ASP A 61 -4.60 -5.12 -3.85
CA ASP A 61 -4.73 -5.37 -5.29
C ASP A 61 -4.33 -4.15 -6.12
N LEU A 62 -4.73 -2.96 -5.70
CA LEU A 62 -4.30 -1.71 -6.32
C LEU A 62 -2.78 -1.53 -6.21
N SER A 63 -2.19 -1.86 -5.05
CA SER A 63 -0.74 -1.81 -4.85
C SER A 63 -0.02 -2.77 -5.80
N LEU A 64 -0.50 -4.02 -5.91
CA LEU A 64 0.04 -5.01 -6.84
C LEU A 64 -0.13 -4.58 -8.31
N ALA A 65 -1.28 -4.00 -8.68
CA ALA A 65 -1.52 -3.49 -10.02
C ALA A 65 -0.59 -2.32 -10.36
N SER A 66 -0.29 -1.44 -9.41
CA SER A 66 0.62 -0.30 -9.60
C SER A 66 2.07 -0.70 -9.91
N LEU A 67 2.47 -1.93 -9.56
CA LEU A 67 3.77 -2.48 -9.94
C LEU A 67 3.87 -2.66 -11.45
N VAL A 68 2.78 -3.08 -12.09
CA VAL A 68 2.71 -3.40 -13.52
C VAL A 68 2.09 -2.30 -14.37
N LEU A 69 1.33 -1.39 -13.76
CA LEU A 69 0.68 -0.24 -14.41
C LEU A 69 1.20 1.06 -13.78
N PRO A 70 2.25 1.69 -14.36
CA PRO A 70 2.87 2.88 -13.78
C PRO A 70 1.91 4.06 -13.59
N HIS A 71 0.87 4.18 -14.43
CA HIS A 71 -0.13 5.24 -14.39
C HIS A 71 -1.02 5.21 -13.14
N LEU A 72 -1.04 4.10 -12.39
CA LEU A 72 -1.76 3.99 -11.13
C LEU A 72 -0.94 4.48 -9.93
N ARG A 73 0.34 4.83 -10.13
CA ARG A 73 1.22 5.28 -9.04
C ARG A 73 0.90 6.73 -8.65
N PRO A 74 1.07 7.11 -7.38
CA PRO A 74 0.90 8.49 -6.95
C PRO A 74 1.80 9.45 -7.73
N GLY A 75 1.22 10.50 -8.29
CA GLY A 75 1.94 11.53 -9.06
C GLY A 75 2.36 11.11 -10.47
N ALA A 76 1.93 9.93 -10.96
CA ALA A 76 2.16 9.55 -12.35
C ALA A 76 1.37 10.45 -13.31
N GLU A 77 1.90 10.65 -14.51
CA GLU A 77 1.18 11.35 -15.57
C GLU A 77 -0.07 10.56 -15.98
N PRO A 78 -1.22 11.23 -16.19
CA PRO A 78 -2.44 10.57 -16.58
C PRO A 78 -2.31 9.99 -18.00
N PRO A 79 -2.88 8.81 -18.27
CA PRO A 79 -2.85 8.23 -19.60
C PRO A 79 -3.61 9.12 -20.60
N GLN A 80 -3.16 9.08 -21.86
CA GLN A 80 -3.78 9.86 -22.94
C GLN A 80 -5.14 9.28 -23.34
N HIS A 81 -5.31 7.95 -23.25
CA HIS A 81 -6.52 7.27 -23.65
C HIS A 81 -7.67 7.50 -22.64
N PRO A 82 -8.89 7.89 -23.10
CA PRO A 82 -9.97 8.28 -22.21
C PRO A 82 -10.41 7.16 -21.26
N ARG A 83 -10.46 5.91 -21.73
CA ARG A 83 -10.88 4.76 -20.89
C ARG A 83 -9.86 4.39 -19.82
N GLN A 84 -8.58 4.53 -20.13
CA GLN A 84 -7.53 4.30 -19.13
C GLN A 84 -7.54 5.43 -18.09
N ARG A 85 -7.82 6.66 -18.51
CA ARG A 85 -7.97 7.81 -17.61
C ARG A 85 -9.14 7.61 -16.66
N GLU A 86 -10.27 7.10 -17.16
CA GLU A 86 -11.44 6.74 -16.35
C GLU A 86 -11.08 5.75 -15.22
N VAL A 87 -10.24 4.74 -15.51
CA VAL A 87 -9.74 3.80 -14.48
C VAL A 87 -8.83 4.48 -13.46
N VAL A 88 -7.91 5.34 -13.89
CA VAL A 88 -6.99 6.07 -12.99
C VAL A 88 -7.78 7.01 -12.08
N GLU A 89 -8.73 7.76 -12.63
CA GLU A 89 -9.57 8.67 -11.84
C GLU A 89 -10.47 7.90 -10.86
N GLY A 90 -11.06 6.79 -11.29
CA GLY A 90 -11.88 5.93 -10.44
C GLY A 90 -11.09 5.32 -9.27
N THR A 91 -9.87 4.86 -9.52
CA THR A 91 -8.99 4.28 -8.47
C THR A 91 -8.50 5.34 -7.48
N LEU A 92 -8.13 6.54 -7.95
CA LEU A 92 -7.73 7.66 -7.10
C LEU A 92 -8.85 8.12 -6.16
N ASN A 93 -10.09 8.15 -6.66
CA ASN A 93 -11.25 8.50 -5.85
C ASN A 93 -11.48 7.48 -4.73
N ALA A 94 -11.34 6.20 -5.02
CA ALA A 94 -11.46 5.13 -4.02
C ALA A 94 -10.35 5.18 -2.95
N THR A 95 -9.09 5.40 -3.36
CA THR A 95 -7.97 5.52 -2.40
C THR A 95 -8.08 6.77 -1.54
N THR A 96 -8.53 7.89 -2.10
CA THR A 96 -8.74 9.13 -1.35
C THR A 96 -9.86 8.96 -0.32
N ALA A 97 -10.94 8.28 -0.67
CA ALA A 97 -12.04 8.00 0.26
C ALA A 97 -11.59 7.11 1.43
N LEU A 98 -10.87 6.01 1.16
CA LEU A 98 -10.34 5.11 2.19
C LEU A 98 -9.29 5.80 3.07
N GLY A 99 -8.36 6.54 2.47
CA GLY A 99 -7.36 7.31 3.19
C GLY A 99 -7.98 8.36 4.12
N ASN A 100 -9.08 8.99 3.72
CA ASN A 100 -9.82 9.94 4.56
C ASN A 100 -10.54 9.26 5.73
N ILE A 101 -11.08 8.05 5.53
CA ILE A 101 -11.69 7.27 6.61
C ILE A 101 -10.63 6.85 7.63
N LEU A 102 -9.52 6.27 7.19
CA LEU A 102 -8.40 5.86 8.05
C LEU A 102 -7.79 7.02 8.84
N LYS A 103 -7.60 8.17 8.19
CA LYS A 103 -7.12 9.39 8.86
C LYS A 103 -8.11 9.88 9.91
N ARG A 104 -9.42 9.80 9.65
CA ARG A 104 -10.47 10.17 10.62
C ARG A 104 -10.49 9.23 11.82
N THR A 105 -10.39 7.91 11.61
CA THR A 105 -10.30 6.95 12.72
C THR A 105 -9.03 7.15 13.51
N GLN A 106 -7.88 7.34 12.86
CA GLN A 106 -6.63 7.53 13.58
C GLN A 106 -6.59 8.84 14.36
N ALA A 107 -7.03 9.95 13.79
CA ALA A 107 -7.15 11.23 14.51
C ALA A 107 -8.14 11.16 15.69
N TYR A 108 -9.18 10.33 15.58
CA TYR A 108 -10.12 10.07 16.67
C TYR A 108 -9.47 9.29 17.82
N TYR A 109 -8.74 8.21 17.51
CA TYR A 109 -8.03 7.43 18.53
C TYR A 109 -6.88 8.22 19.16
N ASP A 110 -6.11 8.95 18.36
CA ASP A 110 -5.02 9.81 18.84
C ASP A 110 -5.56 10.91 19.80
N ARG A 111 -6.79 11.41 19.61
CA ARG A 111 -7.41 12.42 20.50
C ARG A 111 -8.09 11.83 21.73
N LYS A 112 -8.73 10.66 21.62
CA LYS A 112 -9.54 10.09 22.71
C LYS A 112 -8.82 9.07 23.57
N ASN A 113 -7.70 8.53 23.09
CA ASN A 113 -6.94 7.53 23.81
C ASN A 113 -5.45 7.94 23.93
N PRO A 114 -5.05 8.58 25.04
CA PRO A 114 -3.66 8.96 25.25
C PRO A 114 -2.71 7.76 25.31
N LEU A 115 -3.20 6.57 25.69
CA LEU A 115 -2.40 5.34 25.69
C LEU A 115 -2.08 4.88 24.26
N TYR A 116 -3.03 5.00 23.33
CA TYR A 116 -2.79 4.69 21.91
C TYR A 116 -1.75 5.63 21.30
N ALA A 117 -1.81 6.93 21.62
CA ALA A 117 -0.80 7.89 21.18
C ALA A 117 0.60 7.58 21.74
N ALA A 118 0.68 7.15 23.01
CA ALA A 118 1.93 6.73 23.63
C ALA A 118 2.49 5.44 23.00
N GLU A 119 1.64 4.42 22.79
CA GLU A 119 2.01 3.17 22.12
C GLU A 119 2.51 3.40 20.69
N LYS A 120 1.79 4.23 19.91
CA LYS A 120 2.19 4.61 18.55
C LYS A 120 3.56 5.28 18.53
N ARG A 121 3.86 6.14 19.50
CA ARG A 121 5.16 6.78 19.63
C ARG A 121 6.27 5.76 19.92
N ILE A 122 6.02 4.82 20.84
CA ILE A 122 6.98 3.75 21.16
C ILE A 122 7.29 2.91 19.91
N LEU A 123 6.26 2.52 19.15
CA LEU A 123 6.43 1.74 17.93
C LEU A 123 7.21 2.51 16.85
N GLN A 124 6.91 3.80 16.68
CA GLN A 124 7.63 4.67 15.76
C GLN A 124 9.11 4.83 16.15
N ASP A 125 9.39 5.06 17.44
CA ASP A 125 10.74 5.20 17.95
C ASP A 125 11.53 3.88 17.78
N ALA A 126 10.90 2.73 18.01
CA ALA A 126 11.50 1.42 17.80
C ALA A 126 11.81 1.14 16.31
N GLU A 127 10.91 1.52 15.40
CA GLU A 127 11.12 1.33 13.96
C GLU A 127 12.21 2.27 13.41
N MET A 128 12.25 3.52 13.89
CA MET A 128 13.34 4.46 13.58
C MET A 128 14.69 3.95 14.08
N TYR A 129 14.73 3.38 15.28
CA TYR A 129 15.93 2.74 15.82
C TYR A 129 16.38 1.57 14.94
N ARG A 130 15.46 0.69 14.55
CA ARG A 130 15.74 -0.45 13.65
C ARG A 130 16.26 0.02 12.29
N ALA A 131 15.62 1.00 11.68
CA ALA A 131 16.05 1.57 10.40
C ALA A 131 17.45 2.19 10.50
N SER A 132 17.74 2.90 11.61
CA SER A 132 19.05 3.52 11.86
C SER A 132 20.18 2.49 11.99
N LEU A 133 19.93 1.37 12.67
CA LEU A 133 20.87 0.26 12.73
C LEU A 133 21.13 -0.36 11.36
N LEU A 134 20.08 -0.57 10.56
CA LEU A 134 20.21 -1.11 9.20
C LEU A 134 20.99 -0.16 8.31
N LEU A 135 20.74 1.15 8.38
CA LEU A 135 21.49 2.15 7.63
C LEU A 135 22.98 2.14 8.02
N CYS A 136 23.28 2.13 9.32
CA CYS A 136 24.67 2.02 9.81
C CYS A 136 25.37 0.75 9.32
N ASN A 137 24.67 -0.38 9.26
CA ASN A 137 25.24 -1.66 8.84
C ASN A 137 25.32 -1.85 7.33
N SER A 138 24.56 -1.07 6.55
CA SER A 138 24.48 -1.22 5.10
C SER A 138 25.62 -0.55 4.32
N GLY A 139 26.51 0.21 4.99
CA GLY A 139 27.69 0.83 4.39
C GLY A 139 27.41 2.01 3.45
N PHE A 140 26.16 2.48 3.38
CA PHE A 140 25.76 3.62 2.53
C PHE A 140 26.06 4.99 3.14
N LEU A 141 26.35 5.06 4.44
CA LEU A 141 26.65 6.30 5.14
C LEU A 141 28.15 6.61 5.09
N THR A 142 28.49 7.88 4.98
CA THR A 142 29.86 8.33 5.23
C THR A 142 30.26 8.06 6.69
N PRO A 143 31.56 8.00 7.02
CA PRO A 143 32.00 7.79 8.41
C PRO A 143 31.43 8.82 9.39
N GLU A 144 31.34 10.08 8.98
CA GLU A 144 30.79 11.18 9.79
C GLU A 144 29.27 11.02 10.03
N GLU A 145 28.51 10.62 9.02
CA GLU A 145 27.07 10.35 9.15
C GLU A 145 26.82 9.10 10.00
N SER A 146 27.66 8.06 9.87
CA SER A 146 27.56 6.86 10.70
C SER A 146 27.81 7.18 12.18
N ASP A 147 28.76 8.06 12.49
CA ASP A 147 29.05 8.47 13.87
C ASP A 147 27.91 9.32 14.46
N LEU A 148 27.27 10.20 13.66
CA LEU A 148 26.07 10.93 14.07
C LEU A 148 24.90 10.01 14.38
N VAL A 149 24.65 9.01 13.51
CA VAL A 149 23.58 8.03 13.73
C VAL A 149 23.88 7.15 14.94
N ARG A 150 25.12 6.72 15.16
CA ARG A 150 25.50 5.98 16.38
C ARG A 150 25.30 6.80 17.65
N LYS A 151 25.70 8.06 17.63
CA LYS A 151 25.47 8.96 18.77
C LYS A 151 23.97 9.12 19.07
N TRP A 152 23.15 9.29 18.05
CA TRP A 152 21.70 9.36 18.19
C TRP A 152 21.09 8.05 18.74
N ILE A 153 21.57 6.90 18.28
CA ILE A 153 21.19 5.56 18.79
C ILE A 153 21.56 5.42 20.28
N ASP A 154 22.71 5.95 20.69
CA ASP A 154 23.20 5.87 22.06
C ASP A 154 22.45 6.80 23.02
N ASP A 155 22.06 7.98 22.55
CA ASP A 155 21.27 8.95 23.30
C ASP A 155 19.77 8.60 23.34
N CYS A 156 19.34 7.56 22.61
CA CYS A 156 17.94 7.18 22.53
C CYS A 156 17.45 6.50 23.84
N PRO A 157 16.39 7.00 24.50
CA PRO A 157 15.95 6.54 25.82
C PRO A 157 15.36 5.11 25.85
N ILE A 158 15.23 4.45 24.71
CA ILE A 158 14.69 3.07 24.60
C ILE A 158 15.59 2.04 25.31
N LYS A 159 16.86 2.38 25.58
CA LYS A 159 17.77 1.51 26.35
C LYS A 159 17.37 1.34 27.83
N ALA A 160 16.44 2.13 28.37
CA ALA A 160 15.97 2.02 29.75
C ALA A 160 14.93 0.91 29.99
N GLY A 161 14.93 -0.13 29.14
CA GLY A 161 14.33 -1.43 29.43
C GLY A 161 15.33 -2.37 30.12
N THR A 162 16.23 -1.87 30.98
CA THR A 162 16.80 -2.72 32.02
C THR A 162 15.65 -3.16 32.91
N ARG A 163 15.35 -4.46 32.85
CA ARG A 163 14.49 -5.22 33.74
C ARG A 163 14.64 -4.77 35.20
N GLU A 164 13.90 -3.76 35.63
CA GLU A 164 13.40 -3.71 36.99
C GLU A 164 12.12 -4.52 36.99
N THR A 165 12.29 -5.81 37.30
CA THR A 165 11.24 -6.65 37.83
C THR A 165 10.85 -6.09 39.20
N ASP A 166 10.16 -4.95 39.21
CA ASP A 166 9.43 -4.53 40.39
C ASP A 166 8.22 -5.46 40.52
N SER A 167 8.36 -6.32 41.51
CA SER A 167 7.34 -7.27 41.95
C SER A 167 6.07 -6.50 42.28
N ILE A 168 5.10 -6.53 41.38
CA ILE A 168 3.73 -6.12 41.70
C ILE A 168 3.16 -7.21 42.60
N PRO A 169 2.87 -6.93 43.89
CA PRO A 169 2.18 -7.91 44.72
C PRO A 169 0.73 -7.97 44.23
N LEU A 170 0.36 -9.12 43.67
CA LEU A 170 -1.04 -9.45 43.42
C LEU A 170 -1.77 -9.45 44.77
N ARG A 171 -2.79 -8.60 44.90
CA ARG A 171 -3.85 -8.73 45.90
C ARG A 171 -5.07 -9.36 45.24
#